data_AF-C3YBA0-F1
#
_entry.id   AF-C3YBA0-F1
#
_cell.length_a   1.000
_cell.length_b   1.000
_cell.length_c   1.000
_cell.angle_alpha   90.00
_cell.angle_beta   90.00
_cell.angle_gamma   90.00
#
_symmetry.space_group_name_H-M   'P 1'
#
loop_
_entity.id
_entity.type
_entity.pdbx_description
1 polymer ?
#
loop_
_entity_poly.entity_id
_entity_poly.type
_entity_poly.pdbx_seq_one_letter_code
_entity_poly.pdbx_strand_id
1 'polypeptide(L)'
;MAAPMRFLTCRTCPQICHRILGSVHVQVANYAKAKVPAFKGAKDLTNEKPKGPSVETDAAVLTTHCCGANIYKDGTDPLLQPDEEYPDWLWKLNLGPAKKLDEIEPGTREYFKRLRKENIWAENARRKGKKFSVQAPPARKY
;
A
#
# COMPACT_ATOMS: atom_id res chain seq x y z
N MET A 1 47.90 4.83 -25.63
CA MET A 1 47.26 5.52 -24.49
C MET A 1 45.79 5.70 -24.85
N ALA A 2 44.92 4.84 -24.32
CA ALA A 2 43.52 4.74 -24.72
C ALA A 2 42.64 5.62 -23.80
N ALA A 3 41.85 6.51 -24.40
CA ALA A 3 40.88 7.33 -23.69
C ALA A 3 39.69 6.47 -23.23
N PRO A 4 39.19 6.63 -21.99
CA PRO A 4 38.01 5.91 -21.54
C PRO A 4 36.74 6.53 -22.14
N MET A 5 36.07 5.74 -22.98
CA MET A 5 34.73 6.00 -23.50
C MET A 5 33.75 6.15 -22.33
N ARG A 6 33.27 7.37 -22.11
CA ARG A 6 32.21 7.65 -21.13
C ARG A 6 30.89 7.15 -21.72
N PHE A 7 30.43 5.99 -21.25
CA PHE A 7 29.07 5.53 -21.49
C PHE A 7 28.08 6.51 -20.83
N LEU A 8 27.54 7.42 -21.63
CA LEU A 8 26.38 8.23 -21.27
C LEU A 8 25.15 7.32 -21.27
N THR A 9 24.87 6.62 -20.16
CA THR A 9 23.55 6.01 -19.98
C THR A 9 22.59 7.07 -19.44
N CYS A 10 22.17 7.98 -20.33
CA CYS A 10 20.97 8.76 -20.09
C CYS A 10 19.77 7.79 -20.03
N ARG A 11 19.06 7.85 -18.90
CA ARG A 11 17.70 7.36 -18.75
C ARG A 11 16.83 7.89 -19.88
N THR A 12 16.29 6.98 -20.70
CA THR A 12 14.87 6.86 -21.08
C THR A 12 14.77 5.94 -22.30
N CYS A 13 14.56 4.63 -22.09
CA CYS A 13 13.99 3.77 -23.11
C CYS A 13 12.61 3.33 -22.62
N PRO A 14 11.52 3.99 -23.04
CA PRO A 14 10.18 3.62 -22.60
C PRO A 14 9.52 2.57 -23.51
N GLN A 15 10.25 1.85 -24.38
CA GLN A 15 9.61 1.08 -25.47
C GLN A 15 9.93 -0.42 -25.53
N ILE A 16 10.51 -1.02 -24.49
CA ILE A 16 10.71 -2.47 -24.46
C ILE A 16 10.34 -2.98 -23.08
N CYS A 17 9.08 -3.40 -22.90
CA CYS A 17 8.61 -4.40 -21.92
C CYS A 17 7.07 -4.55 -21.97
N HIS A 18 6.47 -4.71 -23.16
CA HIS A 18 5.08 -5.15 -23.29
C HIS A 18 5.03 -6.68 -23.51
N ARG A 19 5.49 -7.51 -22.55
CA ARG A 19 5.17 -8.95 -22.60
C ARG A 19 5.46 -9.77 -21.34
N ILE A 20 5.02 -9.36 -20.15
CA ILE A 20 4.81 -10.33 -19.06
C ILE A 20 3.52 -9.95 -18.32
N LEU A 21 2.59 -10.91 -18.25
CA LEU A 21 1.30 -10.84 -17.60
C LEU A 21 1.43 -10.43 -16.12
N GLY A 22 0.73 -9.36 -15.77
CA GLY A 22 0.59 -8.85 -14.41
C GLY A 22 0.09 -7.42 -14.51
N SER A 23 -1.16 -7.19 -14.10
CA SER A 23 -1.77 -5.86 -14.05
C SER A 23 -0.88 -4.92 -13.22
N VAL A 24 -0.05 -4.12 -13.88
CA VAL A 24 0.64 -3.01 -13.26
C VAL A 24 -0.35 -1.86 -13.28
N HIS A 25 -1.01 -1.63 -12.15
CA HIS A 25 -1.69 -0.36 -11.91
C HIS A 25 -0.63 0.74 -11.92
N VAL A 26 -0.39 1.32 -13.10
CA VAL A 26 0.47 2.49 -13.28
C VAL A 26 -0.24 3.66 -12.59
N GLN A 27 0.29 4.06 -11.44
CA GLN A 27 -0.10 5.30 -10.77
C GLN A 27 0.31 6.47 -11.67
N VAL A 28 -0.62 7.00 -12.46
CA VAL A 28 -0.40 8.24 -13.22
C VAL A 28 -0.45 9.41 -12.25
N ALA A 29 0.65 10.15 -12.16
CA ALA A 29 0.75 11.29 -11.28
C ALA A 29 0.08 12.53 -11.94
N ASN A 30 -1.12 12.87 -11.47
CA ASN A 30 -1.93 14.02 -11.91
C ASN A 30 -1.39 15.39 -11.40
N TYR A 31 -0.08 15.64 -11.46
CA TYR A 31 0.54 16.83 -10.87
C TYR A 31 0.35 18.15 -11.64
N ALA A 32 -0.47 18.17 -12.69
CA ALA A 32 -0.67 19.36 -13.54
C ALA A 32 -2.14 19.68 -13.82
N LYS A 33 -3.01 19.62 -12.81
CA LYS A 33 -4.37 20.20 -12.91
C LYS A 33 -4.32 21.66 -12.44
N ALA A 34 -4.65 22.59 -13.33
CA ALA A 34 -4.69 24.02 -13.02
C ALA A 34 -5.62 24.29 -11.82
N LYS A 35 -5.18 25.14 -10.89
CA LYS A 35 -6.00 25.57 -9.74
C LYS A 35 -7.10 26.50 -10.25
N VAL A 36 -8.34 26.01 -10.31
CA VAL A 36 -9.52 26.89 -10.35
C VAL A 36 -9.64 27.62 -9.00
N PRO A 37 -9.94 28.93 -8.98
CA PRO A 37 -10.08 29.68 -7.74
C PRO A 37 -11.20 29.08 -6.90
N ALA A 38 -10.87 28.67 -5.68
CA ALA A 38 -11.80 28.09 -4.73
C ALA A 38 -12.84 29.13 -4.31
N PHE A 39 -14.11 28.91 -4.67
CA PHE A 39 -15.24 29.61 -4.08
C PHE A 39 -15.31 29.23 -2.59
N LYS A 40 -14.96 30.17 -1.71
CA LYS A 40 -15.16 30.06 -0.26
C LYS A 40 -16.65 30.19 0.03
N GLY A 41 -17.37 29.08 0.10
CA GLY A 41 -18.79 29.11 0.46
C GLY A 41 -19.50 27.79 0.24
N ALA A 42 -19.00 26.70 0.82
CA ALA A 42 -19.73 25.44 0.96
C ALA A 42 -19.04 24.57 2.02
N LYS A 43 -18.99 25.08 3.25
CA LYS A 43 -18.52 24.33 4.43
C LYS A 43 -19.58 24.40 5.53
N ASP A 44 -20.80 24.09 5.15
CA ASP A 44 -21.82 23.69 6.11
C ASP A 44 -22.96 23.09 5.31
N LEU A 45 -23.07 21.77 5.34
CA LEU A 45 -24.23 20.94 4.97
C LEU A 45 -23.70 19.50 5.01
N THR A 46 -24.05 18.80 6.09
CA THR A 46 -23.79 17.37 6.36
C THR A 46 -22.40 17.00 6.92
N ASN A 47 -22.04 17.54 8.09
CA ASN A 47 -21.17 16.78 9.02
C ASN A 47 -22.04 15.88 9.91
N GLU A 48 -22.88 15.03 9.30
CA GLU A 48 -23.40 13.88 10.04
C GLU A 48 -22.28 12.86 10.05
N LYS A 49 -21.51 12.86 11.14
CA LYS A 49 -20.53 11.82 11.42
C LYS A 49 -21.26 10.48 11.30
N PRO A 50 -20.90 9.59 10.35
CA PRO A 50 -21.60 8.32 10.21
C PRO A 50 -21.49 7.59 11.55
N LYS A 51 -22.62 7.46 12.25
CA LYS A 51 -22.69 6.71 13.48
C LYS A 51 -22.68 5.25 13.05
N GLY A 52 -21.60 4.55 13.42
CA GLY A 52 -21.48 3.13 13.14
C GLY A 52 -22.66 2.37 13.77
N PRO A 53 -22.99 1.18 13.25
CA PRO A 53 -24.02 0.32 13.84
C PRO A 53 -23.70 0.08 15.32
N SER A 54 -24.75 -0.08 16.13
CA SER A 54 -24.61 -0.38 17.56
C SER A 54 -23.89 -1.70 17.72
N VAL A 55 -22.79 -1.71 18.48
CA VAL A 55 -22.03 -2.93 18.78
C VAL A 55 -22.69 -3.63 19.96
N GLU A 56 -22.98 -4.91 19.81
CA GLU A 56 -23.51 -5.74 20.90
C GLU A 56 -22.49 -5.88 22.02
N THR A 57 -22.93 -5.77 23.27
CA THR A 57 -22.05 -5.78 24.47
C THR A 57 -22.15 -7.10 25.25
N ASP A 58 -23.07 -7.98 24.86
CA ASP A 58 -23.33 -9.24 25.57
C ASP A 58 -22.26 -10.29 25.24
N ALA A 59 -21.51 -10.72 26.26
CA ALA A 59 -20.39 -11.64 26.10
C ALA A 59 -20.80 -13.02 25.54
N ALA A 60 -22.00 -13.51 25.87
CA ALA A 60 -22.51 -14.78 25.38
C ALA A 60 -22.74 -14.78 23.86
N VAL A 61 -23.24 -13.66 23.33
CA VAL A 61 -23.52 -13.51 21.90
C VAL A 61 -22.21 -13.36 21.11
N LEU A 62 -21.27 -12.56 21.62
CA LEU A 62 -19.94 -12.38 21.03
C LEU A 62 -19.10 -13.68 20.96
N THR A 63 -19.35 -14.63 21.85
CA THR A 63 -18.64 -15.92 21.88
C THR A 63 -19.27 -16.96 20.95
N THR A 64 -20.55 -16.84 20.65
CA THR A 64 -21.32 -17.85 19.89
C THR A 64 -21.58 -17.43 18.44
N HIS A 65 -21.67 -16.13 18.18
CA HIS A 65 -22.01 -15.55 16.89
C HIS A 65 -20.90 -14.61 16.41
N CYS A 66 -20.64 -14.63 15.10
CA CYS A 66 -19.74 -13.66 14.47
C CYS A 66 -20.48 -12.35 14.20
N CYS A 67 -20.63 -11.54 15.25
CA CYS A 67 -21.38 -10.28 15.21
C CYS A 67 -20.77 -9.31 14.18
N GLY A 68 -21.60 -8.79 13.27
CA GLY A 68 -21.19 -7.82 12.25
C GLY A 68 -20.61 -8.44 10.97
N ALA A 69 -20.69 -9.76 10.82
CA ALA A 69 -20.38 -10.43 9.56
C ALA A 69 -21.51 -10.27 8.53
N ASN A 70 -22.77 -10.14 9.00
CA ASN A 70 -23.89 -9.89 8.10
C ASN A 70 -24.01 -8.39 7.75
N ILE A 71 -24.07 -8.08 6.45
CA ILE A 71 -24.23 -6.71 5.91
C ILE A 71 -25.68 -6.48 5.42
N TYR A 72 -26.45 -7.55 5.24
CA TYR A 72 -27.83 -7.46 4.76
C TYR A 72 -28.78 -7.05 5.89
N LYS A 73 -29.83 -6.28 5.53
CA LYS A 73 -30.87 -5.85 6.48
C LYS A 73 -31.68 -7.01 7.02
N ASP A 74 -31.89 -8.01 6.16
CA ASP A 74 -32.64 -9.21 6.46
C ASP A 74 -31.65 -10.37 6.54
N GLY A 75 -31.34 -10.80 7.75
CA GLY A 75 -30.43 -11.91 8.00
C GLY A 75 -29.91 -11.92 9.43
N THR A 76 -29.61 -13.11 9.93
CA THR A 76 -28.95 -13.30 11.22
C THR A 76 -27.44 -13.46 10.99
N ASP A 77 -26.63 -13.02 11.96
CA ASP A 77 -25.20 -13.27 11.92
C ASP A 77 -24.88 -14.78 11.95
N PRO A 78 -23.82 -15.20 11.24
CA PRO A 78 -23.42 -16.60 11.21
C PRO A 78 -22.92 -17.08 12.58
N LEU A 79 -23.33 -18.29 12.94
CA LEU A 79 -22.89 -19.01 14.14
C LEU A 79 -21.45 -19.50 13.97
N LEU A 80 -20.67 -19.46 15.06
CA LEU A 80 -19.34 -20.05 15.11
C LEU A 80 -19.46 -21.57 15.27
N GLN A 81 -18.75 -22.30 14.40
CA GLN A 81 -18.70 -23.76 14.39
C GLN A 81 -17.57 -24.27 15.32
N PRO A 82 -17.55 -25.57 15.68
CA PRO A 82 -16.41 -26.13 16.40
C PRO A 82 -15.12 -26.11 15.56
N ASP A 83 -13.97 -26.12 16.23
CA ASP A 83 -12.64 -25.98 15.62
C ASP A 83 -12.33 -27.02 14.52
N GLU A 84 -12.98 -28.19 14.56
CA GLU A 84 -12.81 -29.31 13.62
C GLU A 84 -13.36 -29.01 12.22
N GLU A 85 -14.37 -28.15 12.12
CA GLU A 85 -14.95 -27.77 10.82
C GLU A 85 -14.04 -26.80 10.07
N TYR A 86 -13.18 -26.08 10.80
CA TYR A 86 -12.27 -25.13 10.21
C TYR A 86 -10.98 -25.80 9.74
N PRO A 87 -10.47 -25.44 8.55
CA PRO A 87 -9.27 -26.07 8.02
C PRO A 87 -8.01 -25.72 8.83
N ASP A 88 -7.10 -26.69 9.00
CA ASP A 88 -5.88 -26.58 9.81
C ASP A 88 -4.99 -25.37 9.53
N TRP A 89 -5.02 -24.83 8.30
CA TRP A 89 -4.18 -23.70 7.94
C TRP A 89 -4.56 -22.43 8.72
N LEU A 90 -5.80 -22.32 9.20
CA LEU A 90 -6.27 -21.20 10.02
C LEU A 90 -5.43 -21.06 11.29
N TRP A 91 -5.17 -22.19 11.96
CA TRP A 91 -4.42 -22.25 13.21
C TRP A 91 -2.90 -22.15 13.02
N LYS A 92 -2.41 -22.26 11.77
CA LYS A 92 -0.99 -22.13 11.41
C LYS A 92 -0.60 -20.69 11.04
N LEU A 93 -1.55 -19.75 11.08
CA LEU A 93 -1.30 -18.34 10.78
C LEU A 93 -0.44 -17.67 11.87
N ASN A 94 0.46 -16.78 11.45
CA ASN A 94 1.25 -15.98 12.38
C ASN A 94 0.43 -14.77 12.86
N LEU A 95 -0.11 -14.85 14.09
CA LEU A 95 -0.83 -13.77 14.75
C LEU A 95 0.11 -12.77 15.45
N GLY A 96 1.40 -13.08 15.53
CA GLY A 96 2.41 -12.26 16.17
C GLY A 96 2.91 -11.10 15.30
N PRO A 97 3.96 -10.40 15.75
CA PRO A 97 4.58 -9.36 14.95
C PRO A 97 5.09 -9.93 13.63
N ALA A 98 5.00 -9.11 12.57
CA ALA A 98 5.39 -9.53 11.24
C ALA A 98 6.90 -9.86 11.19
N LYS A 99 7.25 -11.08 10.77
CA LYS A 99 8.62 -11.62 10.71
C LYS A 99 9.63 -10.63 10.14
N LYS A 100 10.77 -10.45 10.81
CA LYS A 100 11.85 -9.57 10.33
C LYS A 100 12.57 -10.18 9.13
N LEU A 101 13.39 -9.39 8.42
CA LEU A 101 14.14 -9.88 7.27
C LEU A 101 15.06 -11.06 7.66
N ASP A 102 15.71 -10.96 8.81
CA ASP A 102 16.67 -11.96 9.32
C ASP A 102 16.01 -13.31 9.67
N GLU A 103 14.71 -13.31 9.98
CA GLU A 103 13.94 -14.48 10.37
C GLU A 103 13.35 -15.23 9.16
N ILE A 104 13.34 -14.60 7.98
CA ILE A 104 12.76 -15.19 6.77
C ILE A 104 13.88 -15.86 5.97
N GLU A 105 13.63 -17.10 5.56
CA GLU A 105 14.58 -17.87 4.76
C GLU A 105 14.93 -17.15 3.42
N PRO A 106 16.22 -16.99 3.11
CA PRO A 106 16.65 -16.32 1.89
C PRO A 106 16.21 -17.08 0.65
N GLY A 107 15.73 -16.36 -0.37
CA GLY A 107 15.25 -16.95 -1.63
C GLY A 107 13.75 -17.19 -1.71
N THR A 108 13.02 -17.08 -0.59
CA THR A 108 11.56 -17.17 -0.59
C THR A 108 10.90 -15.89 -1.12
N ARG A 109 9.71 -15.98 -1.72
CA ARG A 109 8.96 -14.81 -2.22
C ARG A 109 8.69 -13.77 -1.11
N GLU A 110 8.48 -14.22 0.11
CA GLU A 110 8.27 -13.38 1.30
C GLU A 110 9.51 -12.56 1.66
N TYR A 111 10.69 -13.18 1.58
CA TYR A 111 11.97 -12.52 1.79
C TYR A 111 12.14 -11.33 0.84
N PHE A 112 11.95 -11.54 -0.46
CA PHE A 112 12.08 -10.47 -1.45
C PHE A 112 11.03 -9.36 -1.29
N LYS A 113 9.81 -9.69 -0.86
CA LYS A 113 8.78 -8.69 -0.53
C LYS A 113 9.21 -7.82 0.66
N ARG A 114 9.76 -8.44 1.72
CA ARG A 114 10.26 -7.73 2.90
C ARG A 114 11.46 -6.85 2.54
N LEU A 115 12.46 -7.40 1.84
CA LEU A 115 13.64 -6.68 1.38
C LEU A 115 13.28 -5.44 0.55
N ARG A 116 12.34 -5.59 -0.40
CA ARG A 116 11.85 -4.46 -1.20
C ARG A 116 11.23 -3.38 -0.31
N LYS A 117 10.44 -3.76 0.69
CA LYS A 117 9.78 -2.83 1.62
C LYS A 117 10.81 -2.03 2.42
N GLU A 118 11.84 -2.69 2.94
CA GLU A 118 12.91 -2.05 3.70
C GLU A 118 13.73 -1.09 2.84
N ASN A 119 14.05 -1.45 1.61
CA ASN A 119 14.73 -0.57 0.66
C ASN A 119 13.91 0.69 0.34
N ILE A 120 12.59 0.55 0.18
CA ILE A 120 11.69 1.69 -0.03
C ILE A 120 11.66 2.59 1.21
N TRP A 121 11.59 2.00 2.41
CA TRP A 121 11.60 2.78 3.65
C TRP A 121 12.90 3.54 3.85
N ALA A 122 14.05 2.90 3.61
CA ALA A 122 15.35 3.54 3.69
C ALA A 122 15.48 4.71 2.71
N GLU A 123 15.04 4.50 1.46
CA GLU A 123 15.05 5.55 0.43
C GLU A 123 14.09 6.70 0.78
N ASN A 124 12.89 6.42 1.29
CA ASN A 124 11.94 7.43 1.72
C ASN A 124 12.47 8.23 2.92
N ALA A 125 13.12 7.57 3.88
CA ALA A 125 13.79 8.23 5.00
C ALA A 125 14.91 9.17 4.50
N ARG A 126 15.74 8.67 3.57
CA ARG A 126 16.80 9.46 2.92
C ARG A 126 16.26 10.63 2.10
N ARG A 127 15.06 10.51 1.53
CA ARG A 127 14.39 11.56 0.75
C ARG A 127 13.78 12.64 1.64
N LYS A 128 13.29 12.29 2.83
CA LYS A 128 12.57 13.20 3.73
C LYS A 128 13.38 14.46 4.11
N GLY A 129 14.71 14.40 4.04
CA GLY A 129 15.61 15.55 4.29
C GLY A 129 16.17 16.24 3.05
N LYS A 130 15.99 15.70 1.84
CA LYS A 130 16.57 16.32 0.62
C LYS A 130 15.61 17.36 0.06
N LYS A 131 16.02 18.63 0.10
CA LYS A 131 15.38 19.69 -0.68
C LYS A 131 15.59 19.38 -2.16
N PHE A 132 14.52 19.39 -2.93
CA PHE A 132 14.59 19.27 -4.39
C PHE A 132 15.13 20.59 -4.93
N SER A 133 16.46 20.74 -4.98
CA SER A 133 17.08 21.82 -5.73
C SER A 133 17.09 21.40 -7.19
N VAL A 134 16.19 21.99 -7.99
CA VAL A 134 16.36 22.01 -9.44
C VAL A 134 17.61 22.84 -9.70
N GLN A 135 18.75 22.19 -9.85
CA GLN A 135 19.91 22.88 -10.41
C GLN A 135 19.52 23.21 -11.85
N ALA A 136 19.42 24.51 -12.16
CA ALA A 136 19.22 24.94 -13.54
C ALA A 136 20.33 24.29 -14.38
N PRO A 137 20.01 23.61 -15.50
CA PRO A 137 21.02 23.02 -16.35
C PRO A 137 22.03 24.11 -16.74
N PRO A 138 23.35 23.82 -16.71
CA PRO A 138 24.35 24.82 -16.98
C PRO A 138 24.08 25.43 -18.37
N ALA A 139 24.15 26.76 -18.46
CA ALA A 139 23.94 27.47 -19.71
C ALA A 139 24.87 26.90 -20.78
N ARG A 140 24.30 26.39 -21.87
CA ARG A 140 25.05 25.87 -23.02
C ARG A 140 25.79 27.05 -23.63
N LYS A 141 27.10 27.15 -23.40
CA LYS A 141 27.93 28.16 -24.05
C LYS A 141 27.98 27.83 -25.54
N TYR A 142 27.41 28.71 -26.36
CA TYR A 142 27.62 28.75 -27.80
C TYR A 142 28.99 29.34 -28.10
#